data_AF-A0A413JS02-F1
#
_entry.id   AF-A0A413JS02-F1
#
_cell.length_a   1.000
_cell.length_b   1.000
_cell.length_c   1.000
_cell.angle_alpha   90.00
_cell.angle_beta   90.00
_cell.angle_gamma   90.00
#
_symmetry.space_group_name_H-M   'P 1'
#
loop_
_entity.id
_entity.type
_entity.pdbx_description
1 polymer ?
#
loop_
_entity_poly.entity_id
_entity_poly.type
_entity_poly.pdbx_seq_one_letter_code
_entity_poly.pdbx_strand_id
1 'polypeptide(L)'
;MKTITIKKQDYVLKYTLRAFFIFENFTGRQFAFGRMLDEYLLFYSILLANNKDTFLMSFDEFVEACDSDPSLFASFKEFFVKQIELLEQAADADIKKKTAPKKRAVSGNSMPAS
;
A
#
# COMPACT_ATOMS: atom_id res chain seq x y z
N MET A 1 0.54 7.50 0.60
CA MET A 1 -0.77 8.10 0.23
C MET A 1 -0.55 8.91 -1.04
N LYS A 2 -1.46 8.83 -2.01
CA LYS A 2 -1.49 9.64 -3.23
C LYS A 2 -2.93 10.08 -3.50
N THR A 3 -3.14 11.20 -4.17
CA THR A 3 -4.46 11.62 -4.64
C THR A 3 -4.57 11.38 -6.14
N ILE A 4 -5.74 10.98 -6.61
CA ILE A 4 -6.05 10.81 -8.03
C ILE A 4 -7.39 11.48 -8.34
N THR A 5 -7.49 12.14 -9.50
CA THR A 5 -8.71 12.82 -9.93
C THR A 5 -9.43 11.97 -10.96
N ILE A 6 -10.69 11.62 -10.72
CA ILE A 6 -11.54 10.87 -11.65
C ILE A 6 -12.85 11.66 -11.81
N LYS A 7 -13.27 11.94 -13.06
CA LYS A 7 -14.48 12.73 -13.35
C LYS A 7 -14.57 14.06 -12.56
N LYS A 8 -13.45 14.78 -12.43
CA LYS A 8 -13.30 16.05 -11.67
C LYS A 8 -13.45 15.95 -10.15
N GLN A 9 -13.48 14.74 -9.60
CA GLN A 9 -13.48 14.50 -8.16
C GLN A 9 -12.15 13.88 -7.73
N ASP A 10 -11.60 14.38 -6.61
CA ASP A 10 -10.37 13.85 -6.03
C ASP A 10 -10.67 12.68 -5.09
N TYR A 11 -9.86 11.63 -5.22
CA TYR A 11 -9.91 10.40 -4.46
C TYR A 11 -8.55 10.05 -3.86
N VAL A 12 -8.57 9.48 -2.67
CA VAL A 12 -7.38 9.07 -1.92
C VAL A 12 -7.00 7.63 -2.26
N LEU A 13 -5.75 7.44 -2.65
CA LEU A 13 -5.08 6.15 -2.76
C LEU A 13 -4.22 5.91 -1.51
N LYS A 14 -4.59 4.88 -0.74
CA LYS A 14 -3.84 4.44 0.43
C LYS A 14 -3.78 2.92 0.48
N TYR A 15 -2.57 2.40 0.69
CA TYR A 15 -2.33 0.99 0.91
C TYR A 15 -2.92 0.62 2.27
N THR A 16 -4.01 -0.14 2.28
CA THR A 16 -4.70 -0.55 3.50
C THR A 16 -5.12 -2.00 3.43
N LEU A 17 -5.08 -2.69 4.56
CA LEU A 17 -5.60 -4.07 4.68
C LEU A 17 -7.07 -4.17 4.26
N ARG A 18 -7.86 -3.12 4.53
CA ARG A 18 -9.28 -3.05 4.12
C ARG A 18 -9.46 -3.18 2.62
N ALA A 19 -8.58 -2.59 1.81
CA ALA A 19 -8.68 -2.72 0.35
C ALA A 19 -8.50 -4.18 -0.12
N PHE A 20 -7.57 -4.91 0.51
CA PHE A 20 -7.39 -6.34 0.21
C PHE A 20 -8.58 -7.18 0.66
N PHE A 21 -9.19 -6.88 1.81
CA PHE A 21 -10.42 -7.55 2.23
C PHE A 21 -11.60 -7.29 1.29
N ILE A 22 -11.74 -6.07 0.76
CA ILE A 22 -12.77 -5.77 -0.25
C ILE A 22 -12.51 -6.59 -1.53
N PHE A 23 -11.26 -6.64 -2.00
CA PHE A 23 -10.87 -7.47 -3.13
C PHE A 23 -11.18 -8.96 -2.90
N GLU A 24 -10.80 -9.50 -1.74
CA GLU A 24 -11.05 -10.90 -1.38
C GLU A 24 -12.54 -11.19 -1.30
N ASN A 25 -13.33 -10.26 -0.75
CA ASN A 25 -14.78 -10.41 -0.68
C ASN A 25 -15.43 -10.43 -2.08
N PHE A 26 -14.89 -9.70 -3.05
CA PHE A 26 -15.37 -9.75 -4.43
C PHE A 26 -14.97 -11.02 -5.18
N THR A 27 -13.80 -11.59 -4.86
CA THR A 27 -13.20 -12.65 -5.69
C THR A 27 -13.18 -14.04 -5.05
N GLY A 28 -13.42 -14.13 -3.74
CA GLY A 28 -13.26 -15.33 -2.94
C GLY A 28 -11.80 -15.81 -2.79
N ARG A 29 -10.80 -14.99 -3.15
CA ARG A 29 -9.38 -15.36 -3.09
C ARG A 29 -8.47 -14.17 -2.80
N GLN A 30 -7.29 -14.47 -2.29
CA GLN A 30 -6.23 -13.48 -2.07
C GLN A 30 -5.78 -12.82 -3.37
N PHE A 31 -5.35 -11.56 -3.28
CA PHE A 31 -4.80 -10.84 -4.42
C PHE A 31 -3.49 -11.46 -4.92
N ALA A 32 -3.39 -11.61 -6.24
CA ALA A 32 -2.18 -12.03 -6.93
C ALA A 32 -1.91 -11.10 -8.12
N PHE A 33 -0.68 -10.63 -8.25
CA PHE A 33 -0.25 -9.83 -9.40
C PHE A 33 -0.24 -10.62 -10.71
N GLY A 34 -0.41 -9.92 -11.84
CA GLY A 34 -0.23 -10.47 -13.18
C GLY A 34 -1.53 -10.71 -13.95
N ARG A 35 -2.69 -10.75 -13.29
CA ARG A 35 -3.99 -10.74 -13.96
C ARG A 35 -4.52 -9.31 -14.03
N MET A 36 -4.77 -8.82 -15.25
CA MET A 36 -5.29 -7.47 -15.47
C MET A 36 -6.55 -7.16 -14.64
N LEU A 37 -7.57 -8.03 -14.70
CA LEU A 37 -8.79 -7.86 -13.91
C LEU A 37 -8.49 -7.72 -12.40
N ASP A 38 -7.52 -8.46 -11.88
CA ASP A 38 -7.20 -8.41 -10.46
C ASP A 38 -6.56 -7.08 -10.09
N GLU A 39 -5.72 -6.52 -10.96
CA GLU A 39 -5.08 -5.23 -10.75
C GLU A 39 -6.09 -4.07 -10.80
N TYR A 40 -7.03 -4.10 -11.74
CA TYR A 40 -8.13 -3.12 -11.81
C TYR A 40 -9.10 -3.26 -10.64
N LEU A 41 -9.43 -4.50 -10.25
CA LEU A 41 -10.31 -4.73 -9.11
C LEU A 41 -9.64 -4.33 -7.80
N LEU A 42 -8.33 -4.50 -7.67
CA LEU A 42 -7.59 -3.98 -6.52
C LEU A 42 -7.58 -2.45 -6.50
N PHE A 43 -7.40 -1.80 -7.65
CA PHE A 43 -7.50 -0.34 -7.76
C PHE A 43 -8.89 0.14 -7.31
N TYR A 44 -9.95 -0.46 -7.83
CA TYR A 44 -11.33 -0.20 -7.41
C TYR A 44 -11.55 -0.42 -5.91
N SER A 45 -11.02 -1.51 -5.36
CA SER A 45 -11.10 -1.84 -3.94
C SER A 45 -10.38 -0.83 -3.05
N ILE A 46 -9.26 -0.26 -3.51
CA ILE A 46 -8.55 0.83 -2.83
C ILE A 46 -9.39 2.11 -2.82
N LEU A 47 -10.08 2.43 -3.92
CA LEU A 47 -10.98 3.57 -3.98
C LEU A 47 -12.14 3.41 -2.98
N LEU A 48 -12.82 2.25 -2.99
CA LEU A 48 -13.88 1.93 -2.04
C LEU A 48 -13.42 1.98 -0.58
N ALA A 49 -12.24 1.42 -0.27
CA ALA A 49 -11.76 1.32 1.11
C ALA A 49 -11.49 2.69 1.75
N ASN A 50 -11.04 3.66 0.94
CA ASN A 50 -10.47 4.92 1.40
C ASN A 50 -11.36 6.14 1.13
N ASN A 51 -12.43 5.99 0.34
CA ASN A 51 -13.29 7.08 -0.12
C ASN A 51 -14.78 6.73 0.06
N LYS A 52 -15.12 6.07 1.16
CA LYS A 52 -16.45 5.47 1.39
C LYS A 52 -17.63 6.41 1.14
N ASP A 53 -17.47 7.69 1.48
CA ASP A 53 -18.56 8.67 1.41
C ASP A 53 -18.63 9.38 0.05
N THR A 54 -17.57 9.30 -0.77
CA THR A 54 -17.44 10.07 -2.02
C THR A 54 -17.29 9.22 -3.27
N PHE A 55 -16.80 7.99 -3.14
CA PHE A 55 -16.65 7.05 -4.24
C PHE A 55 -17.85 6.11 -4.30
N LEU A 56 -18.85 6.51 -5.08
CA LEU A 56 -20.12 5.80 -5.26
C LEU A 56 -20.25 5.13 -6.64
N MET A 57 -19.18 5.18 -7.43
CA MET A 57 -19.13 4.66 -8.79
C MET A 57 -19.20 3.13 -8.78
N SER A 58 -20.04 2.56 -9.64
CA SER A 58 -20.05 1.12 -9.91
C SER A 58 -18.73 0.67 -10.56
N PHE A 59 -18.49 -0.64 -10.59
CA PHE A 59 -17.28 -1.15 -11.25
C PHE A 59 -17.26 -0.82 -12.75
N ASP A 60 -18.41 -0.92 -13.43
CA ASP A 60 -18.52 -0.61 -14.86
C ASP A 60 -18.22 0.87 -15.14
N GLU A 61 -18.82 1.80 -14.40
CA GLU A 61 -18.54 3.23 -14.56
C GLU A 61 -17.07 3.59 -14.26
N PHE A 62 -16.42 2.82 -13.38
CA PHE A 62 -15.00 2.96 -13.06
C PHE A 62 -14.11 2.46 -14.19
N VAL A 63 -14.47 1.33 -14.81
CA VAL A 63 -13.78 0.82 -16.00
C VAL A 63 -13.92 1.81 -17.15
N GLU A 64 -15.13 2.35 -17.39
CA GLU A 64 -15.35 3.39 -18.41
C GLU A 64 -14.49 4.65 -18.15
N ALA A 65 -14.30 5.02 -16.88
CA ALA A 65 -13.42 6.14 -16.54
C ALA A 65 -11.95 5.83 -16.84
N CYS A 66 -11.51 4.58 -16.61
CA CYS A 66 -10.17 4.13 -16.95
C CYS A 66 -9.94 3.98 -18.46
N ASP A 67 -10.97 3.58 -19.22
CA ASP A 67 -10.93 3.56 -20.69
C ASP A 67 -10.82 4.97 -21.27
N SER A 68 -11.53 5.92 -20.66
CA SER A 68 -11.49 7.33 -21.04
C SER A 68 -10.16 8.01 -20.70
N ASP A 69 -9.51 7.56 -19.62
CA ASP A 69 -8.21 8.07 -19.18
C ASP A 69 -7.30 6.92 -18.71
N PRO A 70 -6.50 6.35 -19.62
CA PRO A 70 -5.55 5.28 -19.29
C PRO A 70 -4.47 5.68 -18.28
N SER A 71 -4.23 6.99 -18.08
CA SER A 71 -3.23 7.46 -17.12
C SER A 71 -3.63 7.16 -15.67
N LEU A 72 -4.93 6.93 -15.41
CA LEU A 72 -5.43 6.58 -14.08
C LEU A 72 -4.80 5.28 -13.58
N PHE A 73 -4.79 4.26 -14.42
CA PHE A 73 -4.21 2.97 -14.07
C PHE A 73 -2.69 3.04 -13.93
N ALA A 74 -2.02 3.79 -14.81
CA ALA A 74 -0.58 4.01 -14.72
C ALA A 74 -0.19 4.70 -13.40
N SER A 75 -0.93 5.75 -13.01
CA SER A 75 -0.75 6.49 -11.76
C SER A 75 -1.00 5.61 -10.53
N PHE A 76 -2.01 4.74 -10.59
CA PHE A 76 -2.28 3.72 -9.57
C PHE A 76 -1.12 2.73 -9.44
N LYS A 77 -0.63 2.18 -10.57
CA LYS A 77 0.46 1.20 -10.58
C LYS A 77 1.75 1.78 -10.00
N GLU A 78 2.11 2.99 -10.40
CA GLU A 78 3.27 3.71 -9.85
C GLU A 78 3.14 3.87 -8.33
N PHE A 79 1.98 4.31 -7.86
CA PHE A 79 1.68 4.40 -6.43
C PHE A 79 1.84 3.04 -5.74
N PHE A 80 1.26 1.99 -6.30
CA PHE A 80 1.18 0.68 -5.65
C PHE A 80 2.55 0.00 -5.55
N VAL A 81 3.35 0.03 -6.63
CA VAL A 81 4.73 -0.49 -6.62
C VAL A 81 5.57 0.22 -5.56
N LYS A 82 5.50 1.55 -5.50
CA LYS A 82 6.20 2.34 -4.48
C LYS A 82 5.79 1.98 -3.05
N GLN A 83 4.53 1.60 -2.82
CA GLN A 83 4.11 1.14 -1.49
C GLN A 83 4.70 -0.23 -1.12
N ILE A 84 4.82 -1.15 -2.08
CA ILE A 84 5.44 -2.45 -1.86
C ILE A 84 6.93 -2.30 -1.54
N GLU A 85 7.66 -1.50 -2.32
CA GLU A 85 9.09 -1.22 -2.07
C GLU A 85 9.32 -0.65 -0.66
N LEU A 86 8.46 0.27 -0.21
CA LEU A 86 8.54 0.83 1.15
C LEU A 86 8.29 -0.22 2.24
N LEU A 87 7.39 -1.17 2.01
CA LEU A 87 7.12 -2.25 2.95
C LEU A 87 8.31 -3.22 3.04
N GLU A 88 8.91 -3.56 1.91
CA GLU A 88 10.11 -4.41 1.85
C GLU A 88 11.29 -3.74 2.59
N GLN A 89 11.55 -2.46 2.32
CA GLN A 89 12.60 -1.70 2.99
C GLN A 89 12.39 -1.60 4.51
N ALA A 90 11.14 -1.43 4.95
CA ALA A 90 10.80 -1.40 6.37
C ALA A 90 11.06 -2.76 7.04
N ALA A 91 10.69 -3.87 6.38
CA ALA A 91 10.95 -5.20 6.87
C ALA A 91 12.46 -5.48 7.01
N ASP A 92 13.26 -5.07 6.03
CA ASP A 92 14.72 -5.21 6.06
C ASP A 92 15.38 -4.39 7.17
N ALA A 93 14.90 -3.16 7.39
CA ALA A 93 15.39 -2.29 8.46
C ALA A 93 15.13 -2.90 9.85
N ASP A 94 13.96 -3.48 10.05
CA ASP A 94 13.59 -4.17 11.29
C ASP A 94 14.46 -5.41 11.54
N ILE A 95 14.79 -6.17 10.49
CA ILE A 95 15.71 -7.33 10.60
C ILE A 95 17.11 -6.86 11.01
N LYS A 96 17.66 -5.82 10.36
CA LYS A 96 19.00 -5.27 10.68
C LYS A 96 19.08 -4.72 12.11
N LYS A 97 18.00 -4.10 12.61
CA LYS A 97 17.94 -3.61 14.00
C LYS A 97 17.96 -4.75 15.02
N LYS A 98 17.36 -5.90 14.70
CA LYS A 98 17.35 -7.08 15.57
C LYS A 98 18.68 -7.85 15.58
N THR A 99 19.46 -7.81 14.51
CA THR A 99 20.74 -8.54 14.38
C THR A 99 21.98 -7.72 14.76
N ALA A 100 21.85 -6.42 15.01
CA ALA A 100 22.97 -5.60 15.48
C ALA A 100 23.45 -6.03 16.89
N PRO A 101 24.75 -6.33 17.10
CA PRO A 101 25.26 -6.75 18.39
C PRO A 101 25.16 -5.60 19.41
N LYS A 102 24.52 -5.87 20.56
CA LYS A 102 24.53 -4.97 21.73
C LYS A 102 25.98 -4.75 22.15
N LYS A 103 26.57 -3.57 21.84
CA LYS A 103 27.82 -3.15 22.48
C LYS A 103 27.57 -3.09 23.99
N ARG A 104 28.01 -4.11 24.73
CA ARG A 104 28.09 -4.05 26.20
C ARG A 104 29.05 -2.91 26.54
N ALA A 105 28.53 -1.85 27.13
CA ALA A 105 29.36 -0.84 27.77
C ALA A 105 30.08 -1.52 28.95
N VAL A 106 31.37 -1.80 28.79
CA VAL A 106 32.24 -2.16 29.91
C VAL A 106 32.48 -0.88 30.68
N SER A 107 31.66 -0.63 31.70
CA SER A 107 31.94 0.39 32.72
C SER A 107 33.10 -0.14 33.55
N GLY A 108 34.29 0.41 33.30
CA GLY A 108 35.46 0.19 34.14
C GLY A 108 35.23 0.87 35.48
N ASN A 109 35.27 0.09 36.56
CA ASN A 109 35.38 0.63 37.90
C ASN A 109 36.84 0.42 38.36
N SER A 110 37.60 1.51 38.34
CA SER A 110 38.88 1.64 39.03
C SER A 110 38.64 1.60 40.54
N MET A 111 39.20 0.62 41.24
CA MET A 111 39.29 0.63 42.71
C MET A 111 40.40 1.59 43.16
N PRO A 112 40.23 2.36 44.26
CA PRO A 112 41.35 3.02 44.91
C PRO A 112 42.07 2.04 45.83
N ALA A 113 43.41 2.06 45.80
CA ALA A 113 44.26 1.34 46.74
C ALA A 113 44.19 2.02 48.12
N SER A 114 44.13 1.21 49.18
CA SER A 114 44.42 1.59 50.57
C SER A 114 45.89 1.37 50.88
#